data_AF-A0A3C1KZM0-F1
#
_entry.id   AF-A0A3C1KZM0-F1
#
_cell.length_a   1.000
_cell.length_b   1.000
_cell.length_c   1.000
_cell.angle_alpha   90.00
_cell.angle_beta   90.00
_cell.angle_gamma   90.00
#
_symmetry.space_group_name_H-M   'P 1'
#
loop_
_entity.id
_entity.type
_entity.pdbx_description
1 polymer ?
#
loop_
_entity_poly.entity_id
_entity_poly.type
_entity_poly.pdbx_seq_one_letter_code
_entity_poly.pdbx_strand_id
1 'polypeptide(L)'
;FNGWYTSLYFRSDNFDKFRPTIADVHTNPNNGPLPGPNVLHVATSSVDLMVLTTDTCDGAEAFVGPVFRYHEVDVKEIKRLSDQDWEKMIKEGQAPGQPGWTSSFLITKD
;
A
#
# COMPACT_ATOMS: atom_id res chain seq x y z
N PHE A 1 14.62 -18.43 -0.60
CA PHE A 1 14.16 -17.66 -1.78
C PHE A 1 15.27 -17.67 -2.83
N ASN A 2 15.00 -18.15 -4.04
CA ASN A 2 15.96 -18.26 -5.16
C ASN A 2 15.54 -17.39 -6.38
N GLY A 3 14.61 -16.47 -6.21
CA GLY A 3 14.12 -15.58 -7.27
C GLY A 3 15.04 -14.38 -7.52
N TRP A 4 14.89 -13.76 -8.70
CA TRP A 4 15.70 -12.62 -9.16
C TRP A 4 15.44 -11.31 -8.40
N TYR A 5 14.35 -11.21 -7.63
CA TYR A 5 13.99 -9.97 -6.93
C TYR A 5 15.09 -9.51 -5.95
N THR A 6 15.74 -10.42 -5.23
CA THR A 6 16.82 -10.06 -4.30
C THR A 6 18.08 -9.59 -5.02
N SER A 7 18.28 -9.93 -6.29
CA SER A 7 19.40 -9.41 -7.09
C SER A 7 19.18 -7.99 -7.60
N LEU A 8 17.98 -7.43 -7.46
CA LEU A 8 17.73 -6.01 -7.75
C LEU A 8 18.30 -5.07 -6.68
N TYR A 9 18.55 -5.58 -5.47
CA TYR A 9 19.07 -4.76 -4.39
C TYR A 9 20.57 -4.52 -4.58
N PHE A 10 20.96 -3.25 -4.67
CA PHE A 10 22.38 -2.86 -4.76
C PHE A 10 23.22 -3.37 -3.58
N ARG A 11 22.60 -3.51 -2.39
CA ARG A 11 23.21 -4.15 -1.22
C ARG A 11 22.29 -5.25 -0.69
N SER A 12 22.85 -6.43 -0.52
CA SER A 12 22.13 -7.63 -0.06
C SER A 12 21.73 -7.61 1.41
N ASP A 13 22.03 -6.55 2.16
CA ASP A 13 21.78 -6.39 3.60
C ASP A 13 20.58 -5.47 3.90
N ASN A 14 19.78 -5.15 2.89
CA ASN A 14 18.76 -4.10 2.98
C ASN A 14 17.38 -4.51 2.42
N PHE A 15 17.22 -5.77 1.99
CA PHE A 15 15.99 -6.24 1.34
C PHE A 15 14.86 -6.57 2.33
N ASP A 16 15.17 -6.70 3.62
CA ASP A 16 14.26 -7.08 4.69
C ASP A 16 13.77 -5.88 5.53
N LYS A 17 14.21 -4.66 5.20
CA LYS A 17 13.82 -3.47 5.96
C LYS A 17 12.39 -3.05 5.63
N PHE A 18 11.54 -3.09 6.63
CA PHE A 18 10.19 -2.54 6.55
C PHE A 18 10.25 -1.02 6.41
N ARG A 19 9.86 -0.51 5.23
CA ARG A 19 9.84 0.92 4.89
C ARG A 19 8.54 1.25 4.17
N PRO A 20 7.41 1.27 4.90
CA PRO A 20 6.14 1.64 4.32
C PRO A 20 6.18 3.13 3.92
N THR A 21 5.60 3.45 2.77
CA THR A 21 5.62 4.82 2.22
C THR A 21 4.23 5.42 2.23
N ILE A 22 4.11 6.70 2.53
CA ILE A 22 2.85 7.45 2.48
C ILE A 22 3.02 8.73 1.66
N ALA A 23 2.00 9.06 0.87
CA ALA A 23 1.97 10.27 0.06
C ALA A 23 0.62 10.95 0.13
N ASP A 24 0.63 12.29 0.14
CA ASP A 24 -0.58 13.10 -0.03
C ASP A 24 -1.07 13.00 -1.49
N VAL A 25 -2.38 12.78 -1.65
CA VAL A 25 -3.09 12.82 -2.94
C VAL A 25 -3.88 14.11 -3.09
N HIS A 26 -4.48 14.59 -2.01
CA HIS A 26 -5.33 15.77 -2.02
C HIS A 26 -5.46 16.42 -0.65
N THR A 27 -5.23 17.73 -0.59
CA THR A 27 -5.50 18.58 0.57
C THR A 27 -6.78 19.38 0.36
N ASN A 28 -7.78 19.21 1.23
CA ASN A 28 -9.01 19.99 1.27
C ASN A 28 -8.95 21.03 2.41
N PRO A 29 -8.75 22.32 2.11
CA PRO A 29 -8.70 23.39 3.13
C PRO A 29 -10.08 23.78 3.69
N ASN A 30 -11.16 23.06 3.36
CA ASN A 30 -12.56 23.38 3.71
C ASN A 30 -13.09 24.69 3.10
N ASN A 31 -12.58 25.05 1.91
CA ASN A 31 -13.01 26.24 1.15
C ASN A 31 -14.02 25.91 0.04
N GLY A 32 -14.44 24.64 -0.09
CA GLY A 32 -15.29 24.13 -1.15
C GLY A 32 -16.56 23.44 -0.62
N PRO A 33 -17.32 22.77 -1.49
CA PRO A 33 -18.60 22.13 -1.11
C PRO A 33 -18.42 20.83 -0.31
N LEU A 34 -17.21 20.30 -0.23
CA LEU A 34 -16.91 19.05 0.47
C LEU A 34 -16.51 19.33 1.93
N PRO A 35 -16.98 18.52 2.89
CA PRO A 35 -16.62 18.68 4.30
C PRO A 35 -15.11 18.50 4.50
N GLY A 36 -14.51 19.42 5.25
CA GLY A 36 -13.12 19.39 5.69
C GLY A 36 -12.96 20.16 7.02
N PRO A 37 -11.74 20.56 7.39
CA PRO A 37 -10.48 20.35 6.67
C PRO A 37 -9.97 18.91 6.75
N ASN A 38 -9.33 18.43 5.69
CA ASN A 38 -8.70 17.11 5.68
C ASN A 38 -7.61 16.96 4.60
N VAL A 39 -6.78 15.93 4.74
CA VAL A 39 -5.78 15.53 3.75
C VAL A 39 -5.92 14.03 3.48
N LEU A 40 -6.20 13.69 2.22
CA LEU A 40 -6.26 12.31 1.76
C LEU A 40 -4.85 11.85 1.37
N HIS A 41 -4.37 10.82 2.04
CA HIS A 41 -3.13 10.15 1.71
C HIS A 41 -3.39 8.75 1.17
N VAL A 42 -2.44 8.26 0.37
CA VAL A 42 -2.34 6.84 -0.01
C VAL A 42 -1.02 6.29 0.49
N ALA A 43 -1.06 5.03 0.93
CA ALA A 43 0.09 4.43 1.60
C ALA A 43 0.27 2.95 1.27
N THR A 44 1.50 2.48 1.43
CA THR A 44 1.88 1.06 1.34
C THR A 44 2.15 0.49 2.73
N SER A 45 1.88 -0.80 2.95
CA SER A 45 2.35 -1.50 4.17
C SER A 45 3.05 -2.82 3.82
N SER A 46 2.77 -3.89 4.56
CA SER A 46 3.29 -5.23 4.30
C SER A 46 2.91 -5.72 2.90
N VAL A 47 3.52 -6.82 2.47
CA VAL A 47 3.22 -7.41 1.17
C VAL A 47 2.02 -8.37 1.27
N ASP A 48 1.17 -8.33 0.25
CA ASP A 48 0.17 -9.33 -0.07
C ASP A 48 0.66 -10.22 -1.23
N LEU A 49 0.06 -11.40 -1.38
CA LEU A 49 0.34 -12.30 -2.50
C LEU A 49 -0.61 -11.95 -3.67
N MET A 50 -0.06 -11.53 -4.80
CA MET A 50 -0.81 -11.36 -6.04
C MET A 50 -0.73 -12.63 -6.88
N VAL A 51 -1.87 -13.04 -7.43
CA VAL A 51 -1.97 -14.06 -8.47
C VAL A 51 -2.53 -13.39 -9.72
N LEU A 52 -1.76 -13.42 -10.81
CA LEU A 52 -2.15 -12.86 -12.11
C LEU A 52 -2.25 -14.01 -13.12
N THR A 53 -3.42 -14.24 -13.68
CA THR A 53 -3.62 -15.21 -14.77
C THR A 53 -3.68 -14.51 -16.11
N THR A 54 -2.93 -14.99 -17.10
CA THR A 54 -2.90 -14.42 -18.45
C THR A 54 -2.74 -15.52 -19.50
N ASP A 55 -3.36 -15.32 -20.66
CA ASP A 55 -3.16 -16.20 -21.80
C ASP A 55 -1.83 -15.87 -22.49
N THR A 56 -0.98 -16.88 -22.60
CA THR A 56 0.32 -16.80 -23.28
C THR A 56 0.31 -17.61 -24.58
N CYS A 57 1.44 -17.64 -25.30
CA CYS A 57 1.58 -18.49 -26.49
C CYS A 57 1.49 -19.99 -26.16
N ASP A 58 1.74 -20.38 -24.90
CA ASP A 58 1.73 -21.77 -24.43
C ASP A 58 0.44 -22.14 -23.67
N GLY A 59 -0.53 -21.22 -23.60
CA GLY A 59 -1.80 -21.37 -22.91
C GLY A 59 -1.94 -20.45 -21.68
N ALA A 60 -2.98 -20.70 -20.87
CA ALA A 60 -3.24 -19.92 -19.66
C ALA A 60 -2.16 -20.19 -18.59
N GLU A 61 -1.48 -19.14 -18.16
CA GLU A 61 -0.44 -19.20 -17.13
C GLU A 61 -0.80 -18.33 -15.92
N ALA A 62 -0.29 -18.73 -14.74
CA ALA A 62 -0.46 -17.98 -13.50
C ALA A 62 0.90 -17.48 -12.98
N PHE A 63 1.00 -16.17 -12.76
CA PHE A 63 2.15 -15.50 -12.18
C PHE A 63 1.85 -15.16 -10.72
N VAL A 64 2.77 -15.52 -9.84
CA VAL A 64 2.60 -15.34 -8.39
C VAL A 64 3.75 -14.50 -7.86
N GLY A 65 3.44 -13.42 -7.15
CA GLY A 65 4.45 -12.52 -6.63
C GLY A 65 3.96 -11.59 -5.52
N PRO A 66 4.89 -10.99 -4.76
CA PRO A 66 4.53 -10.04 -3.72
C PRO A 66 4.08 -8.71 -4.33
N VAL A 67 3.05 -8.11 -3.76
CA VAL A 67 2.63 -6.72 -4.03
C VAL A 67 2.49 -5.98 -2.71
N PHE A 68 2.73 -4.68 -2.68
CA PHE A 68 2.49 -3.91 -1.46
C PHE A 68 0.99 -3.78 -1.20
N ARG A 69 0.60 -3.95 0.06
CA ARG A 69 -0.76 -3.68 0.51
C ARG A 69 -1.04 -2.18 0.45
N TYR A 70 -2.18 -1.82 -0.15
CA TYR A 70 -2.62 -0.44 -0.35
C TYR A 70 -3.56 0.04 0.77
N HIS A 71 -3.42 1.32 1.16
CA HIS A 71 -4.25 1.99 2.15
C HIS A 71 -4.66 3.39 1.69
N GLU A 72 -5.87 3.82 2.04
CA GLU A 72 -6.31 5.22 2.00
C GLU A 72 -6.41 5.74 3.42
N VAL A 73 -5.71 6.85 3.71
CA VAL A 73 -5.65 7.46 5.04
C VAL A 73 -6.20 8.88 4.95
N ASP A 74 -7.41 9.07 5.46
CA ASP A 74 -8.11 10.36 5.46
C ASP A 74 -7.91 11.08 6.81
N VAL A 75 -6.92 11.97 6.83
CA VAL A 75 -6.53 12.72 8.04
C VAL A 75 -7.45 13.93 8.19
N LYS A 76 -8.25 13.97 9.26
CA LYS A 76 -9.27 15.00 9.52
C LYS A 76 -8.72 16.32 10.07
N GLU A 77 -7.61 16.77 9.50
CA GLU A 77 -6.93 18.04 9.77
C GLU A 77 -5.97 18.37 8.61
N ILE A 78 -5.50 19.63 8.49
CA ILE A 78 -4.48 20.00 7.51
C ILE A 78 -3.10 19.56 8.01
N LYS A 79 -2.85 18.26 7.92
CA LYS A 79 -1.61 17.64 8.37
C LYS A 79 -1.10 16.65 7.32
N ARG A 80 0.13 16.88 6.88
CA ARG A 80 0.89 15.95 6.07
C ARG A 80 1.53 14.88 6.97
N LEU A 81 1.39 13.62 6.61
CA LEU A 81 2.09 12.51 7.28
C LEU A 81 3.45 12.26 6.62
N SER A 82 4.46 11.96 7.43
CA SER A 82 5.74 11.41 6.98
C SER A 82 5.70 9.88 6.95
N ASP A 83 6.67 9.26 6.26
CA ASP A 83 6.84 7.80 6.29
C ASP A 83 7.08 7.29 7.72
N GLN A 84 7.73 8.07 8.59
CA GLN A 84 7.93 7.73 10.00
C GLN A 84 6.63 7.78 10.80
N ASP A 85 5.76 8.77 10.55
CA ASP A 85 4.44 8.84 11.17
C ASP A 85 3.60 7.63 10.75
N TRP A 86 3.64 7.28 9.47
CA TRP A 86 2.92 6.13 8.92
C TRP A 86 3.43 4.80 9.46
N GLU A 87 4.75 4.61 9.50
CA GLU A 87 5.37 3.41 10.10
C GLU A 87 4.95 3.26 11.58
N LYS A 88 4.89 4.37 12.32
CA LYS A 88 4.39 4.37 13.70
C LYS A 88 2.92 3.98 13.78
N MET A 89 2.05 4.55 12.95
CA MET A 89 0.62 4.19 12.91
C MET A 89 0.41 2.71 12.64
N ILE A 90 1.17 2.12 11.72
CA ILE A 90 1.12 0.67 11.45
C ILE A 90 1.51 -0.13 12.69
N LYS A 91 2.62 0.22 13.35
CA LYS A 91 3.10 -0.47 14.56
C LYS A 91 2.12 -0.39 15.74
N GLU A 92 1.38 0.72 15.83
CA GLU A 92 0.36 0.94 16.85
C GLU A 92 -1.00 0.32 16.50
N GLY A 93 -1.14 -0.34 15.34
CA GLY A 93 -2.40 -0.94 14.91
C GLY A 93 -3.47 0.10 14.51
N GLN A 94 -3.06 1.32 14.17
CA GLN A 94 -3.94 2.43 13.81
C GLN A 94 -4.07 2.62 12.29
N ALA A 95 -3.36 1.82 11.50
CA ALA A 95 -3.51 1.83 10.04
C ALA A 95 -4.95 1.42 9.66
N PRO A 96 -5.63 2.18 8.78
CA PRO A 96 -6.94 1.79 8.29
C PRO A 96 -6.83 0.49 7.48
N GLY A 97 -7.94 -0.24 7.39
CA GLY A 97 -8.04 -1.39 6.49
C GLY A 97 -7.94 -1.00 5.01
N GLN A 98 -7.94 -1.98 4.13
CA GLN A 98 -7.97 -1.72 2.69
C GLN A 98 -9.33 -1.09 2.30
N PRO A 99 -9.34 -0.16 1.34
CA PRO A 99 -10.57 0.48 0.89
C PRO A 99 -11.59 -0.52 0.35
N GLY A 100 -12.88 -0.28 0.59
CA GLY A 100 -13.93 -1.23 0.22
C GLY A 100 -13.96 -1.62 -1.27
N TRP A 101 -13.49 -0.74 -2.16
CA TRP A 101 -13.42 -1.01 -3.60
C TRP A 101 -12.41 -2.11 -3.97
N THR A 102 -11.44 -2.42 -3.10
CA THR A 102 -10.47 -3.51 -3.36
C THR A 102 -11.06 -4.90 -3.13
N SER A 103 -12.26 -5.00 -2.54
CA SER A 103 -12.90 -6.28 -2.19
C SER A 103 -13.20 -7.21 -3.37
N SER A 104 -13.24 -6.69 -4.60
CA SER A 104 -13.49 -7.50 -5.80
C SER A 104 -12.29 -8.35 -6.23
N PHE A 105 -11.09 -8.02 -5.78
CA PHE A 105 -9.85 -8.72 -6.16
C PHE A 105 -8.94 -9.06 -4.97
N LEU A 106 -9.22 -8.52 -3.78
CA LEU A 106 -8.51 -8.85 -2.55
C LEU A 106 -9.30 -9.86 -1.73
N ILE A 107 -8.68 -11.02 -1.46
CA ILE A 107 -9.26 -12.05 -0.59
C ILE A 107 -8.56 -11.98 0.77
N THR A 108 -9.33 -11.74 1.83
CA THR A 108 -8.84 -11.82 3.22
C THR A 108 -9.07 -13.23 3.75
N LYS A 109 -8.13 -13.73 4.55
CA LYS A 109 -8.29 -15.02 5.24
C LYS A 109 -9.17 -14.79 6.48
N ASP A 110 -10.28 -15.52 6.57
CA ASP A 110 -11.12 -15.61 7.78
C ASP A 110 -10.37 -16.27 8.96
#